data_AF-A0A5C6NBU4-F1
#
_entry.id   AF-A0A5C6NBU4-F1
#
_cell.length_a   1.000
_cell.length_b   1.000
_cell.length_c   1.000
_cell.angle_alpha   90.00
_cell.angle_beta   90.00
_cell.angle_gamma   90.00
#
_symmetry.space_group_name_H-M   'P 1'
#
loop_
_entity.id
_entity.type
_entity.pdbx_description
1 polymer ?
#
loop_
_entity_poly.entity_id
_entity_poly.type
_entity_poly.pdbx_seq_one_letter_code
_entity_poly.pdbx_strand_id
1 'polypeptide(L)'
;MPHGRRNNPPPAPVNILGTDVDVVESYKYLGVHLNNNLDWTHNTDTLVKKGNSRLFLLRRLSITDRDRKRMDRLVRRASSVLGCPLDSVEVVGNGRRMAKLSSMLNNTSHPYRTPWQHWAAPSVSGCSTLAV
;
A
#
# COMPACT_ATOMS: atom_id res chain seq x y z
N MET A 1 -30.76 24.02 4.76
CA MET A 1 -30.37 25.17 5.58
C MET A 1 -28.98 25.65 5.14
N PRO A 2 -28.83 26.74 4.38
CA PRO A 2 -27.51 27.20 3.95
C PRO A 2 -26.79 27.87 5.11
N HIS A 3 -25.60 27.38 5.45
CA HIS A 3 -24.76 27.98 6.48
C HIS A 3 -24.19 29.29 5.92
N GLY A 4 -24.61 30.42 6.52
CA GLY A 4 -24.11 31.74 6.16
C GLY A 4 -22.59 31.78 6.23
N ARG A 5 -21.95 32.19 5.14
CA ARG A 5 -20.53 32.53 5.14
C ARG A 5 -20.33 33.72 6.07
N ARG A 6 -19.70 33.49 7.22
CA ARG A 6 -19.19 34.57 8.06
C ARG A 6 -18.09 35.29 7.27
N ASN A 7 -18.35 36.53 6.88
CA ASN A 7 -17.32 37.44 6.39
C ASN A 7 -16.48 37.87 7.60
N ASN A 8 -15.41 37.14 7.89
CA ASN A 8 -14.41 37.62 8.83
C ASN A 8 -13.61 38.74 8.17
N PRO A 9 -13.34 39.87 8.86
CA PRO A 9 -12.47 40.91 8.32
C PRO A 9 -11.08 40.33 8.05
N PRO A 10 -10.36 40.83 7.02
CA PRO A 10 -8.98 40.44 6.78
C PRO A 10 -8.16 40.65 8.06
N PRO A 11 -7.38 39.64 8.49
CA PRO A 11 -6.54 39.78 9.67
C PRO A 11 -5.52 40.90 9.46
N ALA A 12 -5.28 41.69 10.51
CA ALA A 12 -4.38 42.83 10.45
C ALA A 12 -2.95 42.40 10.07
N PRO A 13 -2.21 43.21 9.30
CA PRO A 13 -0.83 42.93 8.96
C PRO A 13 0.05 42.79 10.20
N VAL A 14 1.04 41.91 10.14
CA VAL A 14 2.01 41.68 11.22
C VAL A 14 3.38 42.18 10.77
N ASN A 15 4.01 43.02 11.60
CA ASN A 15 5.37 43.50 11.37
C ASN A 15 6.40 42.43 11.71
N ILE A 16 7.07 41.90 10.69
CA ILE A 16 8.17 40.94 10.83
C ILE A 16 9.43 41.63 10.32
N LEU A 17 10.41 41.88 11.21
CA LEU A 17 11.69 42.52 10.86
C LEU A 17 11.54 43.89 10.15
N GLY A 18 10.52 44.67 10.52
CA GLY A 18 10.23 45.99 9.91
C GLY A 18 9.53 45.90 8.55
N THR A 19 9.07 44.73 8.15
CA THR A 19 8.22 44.52 6.97
C THR A 19 6.80 44.16 7.42
N ASP A 20 5.80 44.91 6.96
CA ASP A 20 4.40 44.55 7.14
C ASP A 20 4.06 43.33 6.26
N VAL A 21 3.63 42.23 6.88
CA VAL A 21 3.27 40.99 6.21
C VAL A 21 1.80 40.66 6.47
N ASP A 22 1.04 40.40 5.40
CA ASP A 22 -0.35 39.98 5.50
C ASP A 22 -0.48 38.62 6.19
N VAL A 23 -1.40 38.52 7.15
CA VAL A 23 -1.72 37.25 7.82
C VAL A 23 -2.65 36.42 6.92
N VAL A 24 -2.24 35.20 6.58
CA VAL A 24 -3.01 34.31 5.71
C VAL A 24 -3.57 33.15 6.51
N GLU A 25 -4.88 32.92 6.44
CA GLU A 25 -5.58 31.89 7.23
C GLU A 25 -5.06 30.46 7.01
N SER A 26 -4.66 30.15 5.78
CA SER A 26 -4.02 28.89 5.45
C SER A 26 -3.06 29.05 4.28
N TYR A 27 -1.93 28.34 4.34
CA TYR A 27 -0.88 28.40 3.35
C TYR A 27 -0.39 26.99 3.00
N LYS A 28 -0.03 26.78 1.74
CA LYS A 28 0.53 25.50 1.29
C LYS A 28 2.03 25.62 1.08
N TYR A 29 2.80 24.92 1.90
CA TYR A 29 4.25 24.88 1.79
C TYR A 29 4.73 23.47 1.46
N LEU A 30 5.43 23.32 0.33
CA LEU A 30 6.01 22.05 -0.13
C LEU A 30 5.01 20.87 -0.15
N GLY A 31 3.72 21.15 -0.36
CA GLY A 31 2.67 20.12 -0.37
C GLY A 31 1.95 19.90 0.95
N VAL A 32 2.40 20.53 2.04
CA VAL A 32 1.75 20.52 3.36
C VAL A 32 0.82 21.72 3.46
N HIS A 33 -0.40 21.51 3.94
CA HIS A 33 -1.31 22.60 4.28
C HIS A 33 -1.12 23.02 5.73
N LEU A 34 -0.63 24.23 5.94
CA LEU A 34 -0.50 24.90 7.23
C LEU A 34 -1.69 25.83 7.40
N ASN A 35 -2.30 25.86 8.58
CA ASN A 35 -3.35 26.82 8.90
C ASN A 35 -2.99 27.61 10.16
N ASN A 36 -3.73 28.70 10.39
CA ASN A 36 -3.49 29.60 11.52
C ASN A 36 -3.67 28.95 12.89
N ASN A 37 -4.51 27.92 12.98
CA ASN A 37 -4.69 27.17 14.22
C ASN A 37 -3.62 26.08 14.41
N LEU A 38 -2.65 25.99 13.48
CA LEU A 38 -1.61 24.96 13.40
C LEU A 38 -2.18 23.54 13.51
N ASP A 39 -3.41 23.33 13.07
CA ASP A 39 -4.04 22.02 13.02
C ASP A 39 -3.64 21.27 11.75
N TRP A 40 -3.61 19.94 11.88
CA TRP A 40 -3.25 19.04 10.79
C TRP A 40 -4.47 18.49 10.06
N THR A 41 -5.68 18.93 10.38
CA THR A 41 -6.93 18.29 9.93
C THR A 41 -7.05 18.40 8.42
N HIS A 42 -6.85 19.60 7.88
CA HIS A 42 -6.94 19.83 6.44
C HIS A 42 -5.87 19.05 5.66
N ASN A 43 -4.62 19.09 6.13
CA ASN A 43 -3.53 18.32 5.52
C ASN A 43 -3.82 16.81 5.57
N THR A 44 -4.23 16.29 6.73
CA THR A 44 -4.53 14.86 6.93
C THR A 44 -5.68 14.41 6.04
N ASP A 45 -6.77 15.18 5.96
CA ASP A 45 -7.91 14.88 5.09
C ASP A 45 -7.50 14.83 3.61
N THR A 46 -6.65 15.76 3.16
CA THR A 46 -6.16 15.76 1.78
C THR A 46 -5.31 14.53 1.48
N LEU A 47 -4.44 14.12 2.41
CA LEU A 47 -3.62 12.93 2.29
C LEU A 47 -4.48 11.65 2.31
N VAL A 48 -5.46 11.57 3.22
CA VAL A 48 -6.39 10.44 3.32
C VAL A 48 -7.21 10.31 2.04
N LYS A 49 -7.77 11.40 1.51
CA LYS A 49 -8.51 11.39 0.23
C LYS A 49 -7.62 10.92 -0.91
N LYS A 50 -6.41 11.45 -1.02
CA LYS A 50 -5.44 11.06 -2.08
C LYS A 50 -5.06 9.58 -1.97
N GLY A 51 -4.78 9.10 -0.76
CA GLY A 51 -4.52 7.69 -0.48
C GLY A 51 -5.70 6.81 -0.84
N ASN A 52 -6.91 7.17 -0.41
CA ASN A 52 -8.14 6.45 -0.72
C ASN A 52 -8.42 6.37 -2.23
N SER A 53 -8.20 7.45 -2.98
CA SER A 53 -8.34 7.43 -4.44
C SER A 53 -7.34 6.48 -5.09
N ARG A 54 -6.08 6.48 -4.65
CA ARG A 54 -5.04 5.57 -5.17
C ARG A 54 -5.32 4.11 -4.84
N LEU A 55 -5.89 3.84 -3.67
CA LEU A 55 -6.26 2.50 -3.23
C LEU A 55 -7.62 2.04 -3.77
N PHE A 56 -8.40 2.89 -4.43
CA PHE A 56 -9.77 2.56 -4.84
C PHE A 56 -9.84 1.30 -5.70
N LEU A 57 -9.00 1.22 -6.74
CA LEU A 57 -8.93 0.04 -7.59
C LEU A 57 -8.46 -1.17 -6.80
N LEU A 58 -7.45 -1.03 -5.95
CA LEU A 58 -6.97 -2.14 -5.11
C LEU A 58 -8.01 -2.62 -4.11
N ARG A 59 -8.88 -1.76 -3.58
CA ARG A 59 -10.01 -2.17 -2.72
C ARG A 59 -11.13 -2.87 -3.50
N ARG A 60 -11.31 -2.50 -4.77
CA ARG A 60 -12.26 -3.18 -5.68
C ARG A 60 -11.71 -4.49 -6.25
N LEU A 61 -10.39 -4.57 -6.40
CA LEU A 61 -9.67 -5.72 -6.95
C LEU A 61 -9.13 -6.65 -5.86
N SER A 62 -9.02 -6.19 -4.61
CA SER A 62 -8.89 -7.05 -3.45
C SER A 62 -10.15 -7.88 -3.46
N ILE A 63 -10.02 -9.11 -3.94
CA ILE A 63 -11.08 -10.08 -4.04
C ILE A 63 -11.63 -10.19 -2.63
N THR A 64 -12.74 -9.49 -2.37
CA THR A 64 -13.42 -9.59 -1.10
C THR A 64 -13.88 -11.03 -0.95
N ASP A 65 -14.17 -11.48 0.27
CA ASP A 65 -14.74 -12.82 0.43
C ASP A 65 -16.01 -13.04 -0.40
N ARG A 66 -16.75 -11.96 -0.65
CA ARG A 66 -17.91 -11.95 -1.54
C ARG A 66 -17.52 -12.18 -2.99
N ASP A 67 -16.49 -11.50 -3.49
CA ASP A 67 -15.99 -11.65 -4.85
C ASP A 67 -15.34 -13.01 -5.07
N ARG A 68 -14.59 -13.53 -4.09
CA ARG A 68 -14.01 -14.88 -4.11
C ARG A 68 -15.10 -15.92 -4.29
N LYS A 69 -16.14 -15.87 -3.43
CA LYS A 69 -17.31 -16.77 -3.51
C LYS A 69 -18.05 -16.62 -4.85
N ARG A 70 -18.19 -15.41 -5.38
CA ARG A 70 -18.82 -15.18 -6.68
C ARG A 70 -18.00 -15.84 -7.80
N MET A 71 -16.69 -15.67 -7.78
CA MET A 71 -15.79 -16.26 -8.77
C MET A 71 -15.74 -17.78 -8.65
N ASP A 72 -15.67 -18.36 -7.45
CA ASP A 72 -15.69 -19.82 -7.26
C ASP A 72 -16.98 -20.45 -7.80
N ARG A 73 -18.13 -19.75 -7.72
CA ARG A 73 -19.36 -20.22 -8.39
C ARG A 73 -19.24 -20.23 -9.90
N LEU A 74 -18.57 -19.24 -10.50
CA LEU A 74 -18.31 -19.20 -11.94
C LEU A 74 -17.35 -20.33 -12.35
N VAL A 75 -16.29 -20.56 -11.56
CA VAL A 75 -15.34 -21.66 -11.76
C VAL A 75 -16.06 -23.01 -11.74
N ARG A 76 -16.96 -23.25 -10.78
CA ARG A 76 -17.77 -24.49 -10.73
C ARG A 76 -18.65 -24.67 -11.96
N ARG A 77 -19.31 -23.60 -12.43
CA ARG A 77 -20.11 -23.65 -13.66
C ARG A 77 -19.27 -23.95 -14.89
N ALA A 78 -18.12 -23.28 -15.03
CA ALA A 78 -17.20 -23.52 -16.14
C ALA A 78 -16.65 -24.96 -16.10
N SER A 79 -16.27 -25.46 -14.93
CA SER A 79 -15.85 -26.85 -14.72
C SER A 79 -16.93 -27.84 -15.18
N SER A 80 -18.20 -27.57 -14.90
CA SER A 80 -19.31 -28.39 -15.39
C SER A 80 -19.48 -28.38 -16.91
N VAL A 81 -19.24 -27.24 -17.57
CA VAL A 81 -19.33 -27.13 -19.04
C VAL A 81 -18.14 -27.80 -19.71
N LEU A 82 -16.95 -27.67 -19.12
CA LEU A 82 -15.71 -28.23 -19.66
C LEU A 82 -15.53 -29.73 -19.33
N GLY A 83 -16.28 -30.24 -18.35
CA GLY A 83 -16.20 -31.64 -17.91
C GLY A 83 -14.92 -31.98 -17.15
N CYS A 84 -14.14 -30.98 -16.71
CA CYS A 84 -12.91 -31.16 -15.96
C CYS A 84 -12.88 -30.27 -14.70
N PRO A 85 -12.23 -30.72 -13.61
CA PRO A 85 -12.06 -29.91 -12.42
C PRO A 85 -11.18 -28.69 -12.72
N LEU A 86 -11.60 -27.53 -12.22
CA LEU A 86 -10.83 -26.29 -12.27
C LEU A 86 -10.42 -25.87 -10.86
N ASP A 87 -9.21 -25.34 -10.72
CA ASP A 87 -8.70 -24.83 -9.45
C ASP A 87 -9.52 -23.64 -8.94
N SER A 88 -9.70 -23.58 -7.62
CA SER A 88 -10.35 -22.44 -6.97
C SER A 88 -9.51 -21.18 -7.11
N VAL A 89 -10.17 -20.02 -6.95
CA VAL A 89 -9.53 -18.70 -7.06
C VAL A 89 -8.41 -18.54 -6.04
N GLU A 90 -8.57 -19.14 -4.87
CA GLU A 90 -7.56 -19.13 -3.81
C GLU A 90 -6.33 -19.96 -4.16
N VAL A 91 -6.53 -21.17 -4.69
CA VAL A 91 -5.42 -22.05 -5.10
C VAL A 91 -4.61 -21.38 -6.21
N VAL A 92 -5.29 -20.86 -7.25
CA VAL A 92 -4.62 -20.13 -8.34
C VAL A 92 -3.92 -18.86 -7.82
N GLY A 93 -4.57 -18.12 -6.92
CA GLY A 93 -4.00 -16.91 -6.33
C GLY A 93 -2.73 -17.20 -5.51
N ASN A 94 -2.76 -18.23 -4.68
CA ASN A 94 -1.61 -18.67 -3.89
C ASN A 94 -0.50 -19.22 -4.77
N GLY A 95 -0.82 -20.04 -5.78
CA GLY A 95 0.15 -20.54 -6.76
C GLY A 95 0.87 -19.41 -7.50
N ARG A 96 0.14 -18.41 -7.98
CA ARG A 96 0.72 -17.23 -8.65
C ARG A 96 1.58 -16.39 -7.70
N ARG A 97 1.14 -16.22 -6.45
CA ARG A 97 1.91 -15.51 -5.41
C ARG A 97 3.21 -16.24 -5.12
N MET A 98 3.18 -17.56 -4.94
CA MET A 98 4.37 -18.37 -4.69
C MET A 98 5.32 -18.40 -5.89
N ALA A 99 4.80 -18.52 -7.12
CA ALA A 99 5.61 -18.42 -8.33
C ALA A 99 6.32 -17.07 -8.45
N LYS A 100 5.62 -15.98 -8.10
CA LYS A 100 6.23 -14.64 -8.08
C LYS A 100 7.30 -14.49 -7.00
N LEU A 101 7.05 -14.98 -5.78
CA LEU A 101 8.03 -14.97 -4.69
C LEU A 101 9.26 -15.80 -5.05
N SER A 102 9.07 -17.00 -5.59
CA SER A 102 10.16 -17.85 -6.08
C SER A 102 10.98 -17.16 -7.16
N SER A 103 10.32 -16.52 -8.14
CA SER A 103 11.00 -15.72 -9.17
C SER A 103 11.83 -14.57 -8.59
N MET A 104 11.34 -13.91 -7.54
CA MET A 104 12.10 -12.86 -6.86
C MET A 104 13.32 -13.41 -6.12
N LEU A 105 13.15 -14.51 -5.38
CA LEU A 105 14.24 -15.13 -4.60
C LEU A 105 15.31 -15.75 -5.50
N ASN A 106 14.91 -16.27 -6.66
CA ASN A 106 15.81 -16.91 -7.62
C ASN A 106 16.46 -15.91 -8.60
N ASN A 107 16.12 -14.62 -8.56
CA ASN A 107 16.71 -13.61 -9.43
C ASN A 107 18.19 -13.38 -9.10
N THR A 108 19.08 -13.98 -9.89
CA THR A 108 20.55 -13.89 -9.79
C THR A 108 21.12 -12.50 -10.02
N SER A 109 20.38 -11.62 -10.71
CA SER A 109 20.79 -10.25 -11.02
C SER A 109 20.37 -9.23 -9.95
N HIS A 110 19.76 -9.67 -8.85
CA HIS A 110 19.30 -8.77 -7.80
C HIS A 110 20.49 -8.20 -7.01
N PRO A 111 20.61 -6.85 -6.87
CA PRO A 111 21.77 -6.21 -6.24
C PRO A 111 21.99 -6.61 -4.77
N TYR A 112 20.97 -7.19 -4.12
CA TYR A 112 21.03 -7.64 -2.73
C TYR A 112 21.06 -9.17 -2.58
N ARG A 113 21.46 -9.95 -3.59
CA ARG A 113 21.43 -11.43 -3.52
C ARG A 113 22.57 -12.05 -2.70
N THR A 114 23.77 -11.45 -2.73
CA THR A 114 24.99 -12.00 -2.12
C THR A 114 25.08 -11.90 -0.59
N PRO A 115 24.50 -10.91 0.11
CA PRO A 115 24.58 -10.86 1.57
C PRO A 115 23.79 -11.98 2.26
N TRP A 116 22.85 -12.66 1.58
CA TRP A 116 21.97 -13.61 2.27
C TRP A 116 22.40 -15.09 2.22
N GLN A 117 23.42 -15.45 1.43
CA GLN A 117 23.83 -16.85 1.29
C GLN A 117 24.89 -17.28 2.31
N HIS A 118 25.71 -16.36 2.81
CA HIS A 118 26.81 -16.70 3.73
C HIS A 118 26.37 -16.96 5.18
N TRP A 119 25.16 -16.55 5.59
CA TRP A 119 24.62 -16.85 6.93
C TRP A 119 23.69 -18.07 6.97
N ALA A 120 23.36 -18.65 5.82
CA ALA A 120 22.33 -19.70 5.71
C ALA A 120 22.89 -21.13 5.50
N ALA A 121 24.21 -21.36 5.58
CA ALA A 121 24.78 -22.69 5.48
C ALA A 121 25.15 -23.22 6.88
N PRO A 122 24.52 -24.30 7.37
CA PRO A 122 25.11 -25.09 8.45
C PRO A 122 26.40 -25.69 7.91
N SER A 123 27.51 -25.41 8.59
CA SER A 123 28.76 -26.14 8.43
C SER A 123 28.47 -27.63 8.65
N VAL A 124 28.42 -28.41 7.57
CA VAL A 124 28.58 -29.86 7.64
C VAL A 124 30.03 -30.14 8.03
N SER A 125 30.32 -30.10 9.34
CA SER A 125 31.56 -30.64 9.88
C SER A 125 31.45 -32.16 9.87
N GLY A 126 32.39 -32.80 9.17
CA GLY A 126 32.38 -34.22 8.85
C GLY A 126 32.25 -35.15 10.05
N CYS A 127 31.40 -36.16 9.88
CA CYS A 127 31.39 -37.36 10.67
C CYS A 127 32.32 -38.36 9.96
N SER A 128 33.54 -38.52 10.46
CA SER A 128 34.45 -39.58 10.02
C SER A 128 34.38 -40.76 10.99
N THR A 129 33.89 -41.87 10.46
CA THR A 129 34.06 -43.29 10.77
C THR A 129 34.95 -43.67 11.96
N LEU A 130 34.41 -44.48 12.88
CA LEU A 130 35.12 -45.63 13.45
C LEU A 130 34.16 -46.82 13.56
N ALA A 131 34.46 -47.86 12.78
CA ALA A 131 33.93 -49.20 12.93
C ALA A 131 35.02 -50.05 13.60
N VAL A 132 34.70 -50.64 14.75
CA VAL A 132 35.08 -52.00 15.19
C VAL A 132 33.95 -52.50 16.08
#